data_AF-A0A4Q5QH97-F1
#
_entry.id   AF-A0A4Q5QH97-F1
#
_cell.length_a   1.000
_cell.length_b   1.000
_cell.length_c   1.000
_cell.angle_alpha   90.00
_cell.angle_beta   90.00
_cell.angle_gamma   90.00
#
_symmetry.space_group_name_H-M   'P 1'
#
loop_
_entity.id
_entity.type
_entity.pdbx_description
1 polymer ?
#
loop_
_entity_poly.entity_id
_entity_poly.type
_entity_poly.pdbx_seq_one_letter_code
_entity_poly.pdbx_strand_id
1 'polypeptide(L)'
;MVSIFTRILIGLGFFGLLTLEAILLQPKPQKGFIINLKGDTVSCMLKNIGSSEVKFKKSTDSIYHLLSIMEAKEYNIPKKHLVYRALIVPKGITPLFLPRLDSGEINLYAFYERIGKSTHTHLYAVKAAQQIRKIYGYNPDDDNKQQLLQLIGDNPQAVSYLNTDRSYSEKTVTNAVKIYNGEDVKLKK
;
A
#
# COMPACT_ATOMS: atom_id res chain seq x y z
N MET A 1 -51.21 -3.52 44.24
CA MET A 1 -49.91 -4.02 44.74
C MET A 1 -49.32 -4.93 43.68
N VAL A 2 -48.45 -4.39 42.82
CA VAL A 2 -47.81 -5.16 41.74
C VAL A 2 -46.53 -5.77 42.28
N SER A 3 -46.43 -7.09 42.19
CA SER A 3 -45.36 -7.92 42.74
C SER A 3 -43.97 -7.53 42.24
N ILE A 4 -43.03 -7.42 43.17
CA ILE A 4 -41.60 -7.13 42.95
C ILE A 4 -40.89 -8.24 42.15
N PHE A 5 -41.53 -9.40 41.96
CA PHE A 5 -40.96 -10.53 41.22
C PHE A 5 -40.97 -10.39 39.69
N THR A 6 -41.71 -9.42 39.12
CA THR A 6 -41.79 -9.24 37.66
C THR A 6 -40.75 -8.27 37.07
N ARG A 7 -39.72 -7.89 37.84
CA ARG A 7 -38.64 -7.00 37.36
C ARG A 7 -37.27 -7.66 37.22
N ILE A 8 -37.12 -8.92 37.67
CA ILE A 8 -35.83 -9.62 37.65
C ILE A 8 -35.63 -10.47 36.38
N LEU A 9 -36.69 -10.79 35.63
CA LEU A 9 -36.58 -11.65 34.44
C LEU A 9 -36.22 -10.93 33.11
N ILE A 10 -36.05 -9.61 33.10
CA ILE A 10 -35.68 -8.86 31.88
C ILE A 10 -34.18 -8.48 31.88
N GLY A 11 -33.47 -8.70 33.00
CA GLY A 11 -32.07 -8.27 33.16
C GLY A 11 -30.99 -9.20 32.63
N LEU A 12 -31.33 -10.44 32.22
CA LEU A 12 -30.33 -11.47 31.85
C LEU A 12 -30.38 -11.90 30.38
N GLY A 13 -31.26 -11.32 29.57
CA GLY A 13 -31.42 -11.67 28.15
C GLY A 13 -30.56 -10.85 27.16
N PHE A 14 -29.90 -9.77 27.61
CA PHE A 14 -29.27 -8.79 26.72
C PHE A 14 -27.73 -8.74 26.79
N PHE A 15 -27.08 -9.64 27.54
CA PHE A 15 -25.62 -9.70 27.60
C PHE A 15 -24.98 -10.85 26.79
N GLY A 16 -25.80 -11.76 26.24
CA GLY A 16 -25.32 -12.93 25.49
C GLY A 16 -25.19 -12.74 23.97
N LEU A 17 -25.69 -11.64 23.40
CA LEU A 17 -25.80 -11.47 21.94
C LEU A 17 -24.79 -10.51 21.31
N LEU A 18 -23.83 -9.97 22.06
CA LEU A 18 -22.88 -8.96 21.56
C LEU A 18 -21.43 -9.48 21.35
N THR A 19 -21.15 -10.75 21.66
CA THR A 19 -19.77 -11.29 21.55
C THR A 19 -19.50 -12.09 20.27
N LEU A 20 -20.52 -12.39 19.46
CA LEU A 20 -20.35 -13.25 18.29
C LEU A 20 -19.96 -12.51 16.99
N GLU A 21 -20.19 -11.20 16.90
CA GLU A 21 -19.93 -10.44 15.66
C GLU A 21 -18.46 -10.01 15.47
N ALA A 22 -17.64 -10.07 16.53
CA ALA A 22 -16.24 -9.64 16.45
C ALA A 22 -15.28 -10.67 15.82
N ILE A 23 -15.71 -11.93 15.63
CA ILE A 23 -14.83 -13.00 15.11
C ILE A 23 -14.72 -12.98 13.58
N LEU A 24 -15.68 -12.36 12.87
CA LEU A 24 -15.75 -12.43 11.40
C LEU A 24 -14.88 -11.39 10.65
N LEU A 25 -14.25 -10.45 11.35
CA LEU A 25 -13.47 -9.37 10.75
C LEU A 25 -11.94 -9.59 10.77
N GLN A 26 -11.47 -10.82 11.08
CA GLN A 26 -10.05 -11.10 10.92
C GLN A 26 -9.69 -11.25 9.43
N PRO A 27 -8.69 -10.50 8.91
CA PRO A 27 -8.28 -10.61 7.52
C PRO A 27 -7.84 -12.05 7.24
N LYS A 28 -8.54 -12.70 6.30
CA LYS A 28 -8.26 -14.08 5.91
C LYS A 28 -6.81 -14.19 5.41
N PRO A 29 -6.02 -15.16 5.92
CA PRO A 29 -4.69 -15.43 5.41
C PRO A 29 -4.70 -15.67 3.91
N GLN A 30 -3.65 -15.23 3.23
CA GLN A 30 -3.52 -15.30 1.77
C GLN A 30 -2.25 -16.04 1.39
N LYS A 31 -2.34 -16.95 0.42
CA LYS A 31 -1.14 -17.54 -0.18
C LYS A 31 -0.33 -16.44 -0.87
N GLY A 32 0.99 -16.48 -0.68
CA GLY A 32 1.91 -15.54 -1.29
C GLY A 32 3.33 -16.08 -1.29
N PHE A 33 4.25 -15.22 -1.65
CA PHE A 33 5.68 -15.51 -1.54
C PHE A 33 6.43 -14.27 -1.08
N ILE A 34 7.53 -14.49 -0.38
CA ILE A 34 8.49 -13.48 0.05
C ILE A 34 9.76 -13.67 -0.75
N ILE A 35 10.36 -12.57 -1.19
CA ILE A 35 11.71 -12.53 -1.72
C ILE A 35 12.59 -11.98 -0.60
N ASN A 36 13.49 -12.81 -0.09
CA ASN A 36 14.40 -12.39 0.99
C ASN A 36 15.49 -11.43 0.47
N LEU A 37 16.33 -10.90 1.37
CA LEU A 37 17.43 -10.02 0.97
C LEU A 37 18.48 -10.67 0.05
N LYS A 38 18.60 -12.00 0.07
CA LYS A 38 19.49 -12.78 -0.80
C LYS A 38 18.89 -13.05 -2.18
N GLY A 39 17.60 -12.75 -2.38
CA GLY A 39 16.87 -13.04 -3.60
C GLY A 39 16.16 -14.39 -3.62
N ASP A 40 16.22 -15.18 -2.54
CA ASP A 40 15.52 -16.45 -2.47
C ASP A 40 14.01 -16.22 -2.35
N THR A 41 13.26 -17.03 -3.10
CA THR A 41 11.80 -17.01 -3.06
C THR A 41 11.28 -18.04 -2.05
N VAL A 42 10.47 -17.59 -1.11
CA VAL A 42 9.90 -18.42 -0.03
C VAL A 42 8.37 -18.38 -0.10
N SER A 43 7.76 -19.52 -0.44
CA SER A 43 6.30 -19.69 -0.39
C SER A 43 5.79 -19.61 1.05
N CYS A 44 4.73 -18.83 1.27
CA CYS A 44 4.20 -18.58 2.62
C CYS A 44 2.70 -18.26 2.62
N MET A 45 2.13 -18.22 3.82
CA MET A 45 0.82 -17.61 4.09
C MET A 45 1.03 -16.24 4.72
N LEU A 46 0.42 -15.21 4.15
CA LEU A 46 0.48 -13.82 4.60
C LEU A 46 -0.81 -13.44 5.35
N LYS A 47 -0.69 -12.69 6.46
CA LYS A 47 -1.80 -12.15 7.26
C LYS A 47 -1.47 -10.70 7.66
N ASN A 48 -2.51 -9.91 7.96
CA ASN A 48 -2.38 -8.49 8.34
C ASN A 48 -1.56 -7.74 7.29
N ILE A 49 -1.99 -7.76 6.03
CA ILE A 49 -1.24 -7.11 4.94
C ILE A 49 -1.40 -5.59 5.07
N GLY A 50 -0.33 -4.91 5.43
CA GLY A 50 -0.24 -3.44 5.54
C GLY A 50 1.15 -2.92 5.18
N SER A 51 1.35 -1.60 5.34
CA SER A 51 2.61 -0.92 5.00
C SER A 51 3.70 -1.09 6.05
N SER A 52 3.36 -1.26 7.33
CA SER A 52 4.32 -1.36 8.44
C SER A 52 4.36 -2.74 9.11
N GLU A 53 3.24 -3.46 9.10
CA GLU A 53 3.13 -4.76 9.74
C GLU A 53 2.58 -5.74 8.73
N VAL A 54 3.36 -6.78 8.42
CA VAL A 54 2.91 -7.93 7.63
C VAL A 54 3.31 -9.15 8.41
N LYS A 55 2.42 -10.13 8.56
CA LYS A 55 2.75 -11.39 9.22
C LYS A 55 2.82 -12.50 8.18
N PHE A 56 3.77 -13.41 8.33
CA PHE A 56 3.94 -14.55 7.45
C PHE A 56 4.16 -15.84 8.23
N LYS A 57 3.85 -16.97 7.60
CA LYS A 57 4.30 -18.29 8.05
C LYS A 57 4.69 -19.14 6.86
N LYS A 58 5.78 -19.90 6.97
CA LYS A 58 6.13 -20.90 5.95
C LYS A 58 5.18 -22.09 6.07
N SER A 59 5.16 -22.95 5.05
CA SER A 59 4.34 -24.17 5.07
C SER A 59 4.70 -25.12 6.22
N THR A 60 5.95 -25.06 6.69
CA THR A 60 6.49 -25.85 7.81
C THR A 60 6.14 -25.31 9.19
N ASP A 61 5.69 -24.05 9.27
CA ASP A 61 5.57 -23.33 10.54
C ASP A 61 4.13 -23.41 11.07
N SER A 62 3.99 -23.63 12.37
CA SER A 62 2.69 -23.66 13.05
C SER A 62 2.17 -22.27 13.40
N ILE A 63 3.07 -21.28 13.54
CA ILE A 63 2.75 -19.91 13.99
C ILE A 63 3.11 -18.85 12.93
N TYR A 64 2.47 -17.69 13.03
CA TYR A 64 2.80 -16.52 12.21
C TYR A 64 3.89 -15.67 12.87
N HIS A 65 4.88 -15.27 12.08
CA HIS A 65 5.95 -14.35 12.45
C HIS A 65 5.71 -12.99 11.81
N LEU A 66 6.19 -11.92 12.43
CA LEU A 66 6.23 -10.61 11.79
C LEU A 66 7.29 -10.66 10.67
N LEU A 67 6.91 -10.23 9.47
CA LEU A 67 7.81 -10.10 8.34
C LEU A 67 8.69 -8.87 8.58
N SER A 68 9.94 -9.12 8.96
CA SER A 68 10.89 -8.03 9.11
C SER A 68 11.34 -7.54 7.73
N ILE A 69 11.31 -6.22 7.58
CA ILE A 69 11.96 -5.49 6.48
C ILE A 69 13.47 -5.77 6.38
N MET A 70 14.12 -6.25 7.45
CA MET A 70 15.52 -6.68 7.43
C MET A 70 15.70 -8.10 6.90
N GLU A 71 14.61 -8.82 6.66
CA GLU A 71 14.64 -10.21 6.19
C GLU A 71 14.05 -10.32 4.77
N ALA A 72 13.16 -9.40 4.41
CA ALA A 72 12.42 -9.42 3.16
C ALA A 72 12.61 -8.14 2.34
N LYS A 73 12.99 -8.34 1.08
CA LYS A 73 13.08 -7.27 0.07
C LYS A 73 11.70 -6.96 -0.49
N GLU A 74 10.94 -8.00 -0.82
CA GLU A 74 9.62 -7.91 -1.46
C GLU A 74 8.71 -9.03 -0.97
N TYR A 75 7.40 -8.82 -1.06
CA TYR A 75 6.43 -9.91 -1.00
C TYR A 75 5.35 -9.73 -2.06
N ASN A 76 4.76 -10.84 -2.48
CA ASN A 76 3.74 -10.87 -3.51
C ASN A 76 2.47 -11.53 -2.98
N ILE A 77 1.33 -10.97 -3.40
CA ILE A 77 0.02 -11.56 -3.21
C ILE A 77 -0.56 -11.89 -4.60
N PRO A 78 -0.38 -13.13 -5.10
CA PRO A 78 -0.72 -13.48 -6.47
C PRO A 78 -2.19 -13.23 -6.79
N LYS A 79 -3.09 -13.53 -5.85
CA LYS A 79 -4.53 -13.32 -6.01
C LYS A 79 -4.92 -11.86 -6.26
N LYS A 80 -4.10 -10.91 -5.80
CA LYS A 80 -4.35 -9.47 -6.00
C LYS A 80 -3.50 -8.89 -7.13
N HIS A 81 -2.60 -9.67 -7.73
CA HIS A 81 -1.58 -9.16 -8.65
C HIS A 81 -0.76 -7.99 -8.07
N LEU A 82 -0.57 -7.98 -6.74
CA LEU A 82 0.16 -6.92 -6.05
C LEU A 82 1.52 -7.41 -5.58
N VAL A 83 2.52 -6.61 -5.88
CA VAL A 83 3.88 -6.73 -5.33
C VAL A 83 4.09 -5.60 -4.35
N TYR A 84 4.63 -5.92 -3.18
CA TYR A 84 5.01 -4.96 -2.17
C TYR A 84 6.51 -4.98 -2.00
N ARG A 85 7.14 -3.81 -1.92
CA ARG A 85 8.58 -3.67 -1.75
C ARG A 85 8.92 -2.90 -0.49
N ALA A 86 9.90 -3.40 0.27
CA ALA A 86 10.46 -2.68 1.40
C ALA A 86 11.28 -1.48 0.90
N LEU A 87 10.88 -0.26 1.29
CA LEU A 87 11.49 0.99 0.87
C LEU A 87 11.55 1.99 2.03
N ILE A 88 12.68 2.69 2.17
CA ILE A 88 12.80 3.83 3.10
C ILE A 88 12.33 5.08 2.37
N VAL A 89 11.13 5.55 2.69
CA VAL A 89 10.58 6.78 2.08
C VAL A 89 11.34 8.03 2.55
N PRO A 90 11.36 9.12 1.76
CA PRO A 90 11.96 10.39 2.18
C PRO A 90 11.45 10.85 3.55
N LYS A 91 12.37 11.27 4.43
CA LYS A 91 12.12 11.67 5.83
C LYS A 91 11.62 10.53 6.75
N GLY A 92 11.49 9.31 6.24
CA GLY A 92 11.23 8.12 7.04
C GLY A 92 12.54 7.50 7.55
N ILE A 93 12.53 7.02 8.79
CA ILE A 93 13.66 6.29 9.39
C ILE A 93 13.46 4.78 9.21
N THR A 94 12.21 4.33 9.14
CA THR A 94 11.84 2.92 9.03
C THR A 94 11.40 2.57 7.61
N PRO A 95 11.92 1.49 7.02
CA PRO A 95 11.39 0.96 5.77
C PRO A 95 9.91 0.56 5.89
N LEU A 96 9.16 0.78 4.81
CA LEU A 96 7.76 0.43 4.65
C LEU A 96 7.61 -0.53 3.47
N PHE A 97 6.67 -1.47 3.57
CA PHE A 97 6.24 -2.29 2.43
C PHE A 97 5.22 -1.53 1.59
N LEU A 98 5.66 -0.95 0.49
CA LEU A 98 4.80 -0.18 -0.40
C LEU A 98 4.31 -1.03 -1.57
N PRO A 99 3.01 -1.05 -1.89
CA PRO A 99 2.51 -1.64 -3.12
C PRO A 99 3.13 -0.93 -4.32
N ARG A 100 3.67 -1.72 -5.25
CA ARG A 100 4.14 -1.27 -6.56
C ARG A 100 2.95 -1.12 -7.49
N LEU A 101 2.71 0.10 -7.95
CA LEU A 101 1.64 0.42 -8.90
C LEU A 101 2.08 0.22 -10.35
N ASP A 102 3.36 0.49 -10.63
CA ASP A 102 3.91 0.42 -11.97
C ASP A 102 5.39 -0.01 -11.92
N SER A 103 5.86 -0.69 -12.96
CA SER A 103 7.23 -1.17 -13.06
C SER A 103 7.78 -0.96 -14.46
N GLY A 104 8.91 -0.28 -14.54
CA GLY A 104 9.67 -0.03 -15.76
C GLY A 104 11.01 0.59 -15.39
N GLU A 105 11.46 1.57 -16.18
CA GLU A 105 12.63 2.38 -15.84
C GLU A 105 12.37 3.19 -14.56
N ILE A 106 11.14 3.66 -14.39
CA ILE A 106 10.63 4.25 -13.14
C ILE A 106 9.70 3.24 -12.46
N ASN A 107 10.06 2.79 -11.26
CA ASN A 107 9.13 2.04 -10.42
C ASN A 107 8.27 3.01 -9.61
N LEU A 108 6.96 2.82 -9.65
CA LEU A 108 5.97 3.64 -8.94
C LEU A 108 5.40 2.87 -7.74
N TYR A 109 5.34 3.52 -6.59
CA TYR A 109 4.84 2.96 -5.35
C TYR A 109 3.83 3.89 -4.69
N ALA A 110 2.86 3.33 -3.98
CA ALA A 110 1.89 4.09 -3.20
C ALA A 110 2.04 3.86 -1.71
N PHE A 111 1.80 4.90 -0.92
CA PHE A 111 1.56 4.81 0.51
C PHE A 111 0.19 5.42 0.80
N TYR A 112 -0.65 4.67 1.51
CA TYR A 112 -1.99 5.10 1.90
C TYR A 112 -1.98 5.43 3.39
N GLU A 113 -1.96 6.72 3.71
CA GLU A 113 -1.99 7.22 5.08
C GLU A 113 -3.43 7.45 5.52
N ARG A 114 -3.82 6.93 6.69
CA ARG A 114 -5.15 7.17 7.25
C ARG A 114 -5.06 8.27 8.31
N ILE A 115 -5.71 9.41 8.04
CA ILE A 115 -5.87 10.50 9.01
C ILE A 115 -7.36 10.62 9.35
N GLY A 116 -7.72 10.16 10.55
CA GLY A 116 -9.12 10.07 10.99
C GLY A 116 -9.97 9.15 10.10
N LYS A 117 -10.98 9.72 9.44
CA LYS A 117 -11.86 9.00 8.51
C LYS A 117 -11.39 9.07 7.04
N SER A 118 -10.37 9.88 6.76
CA SER A 118 -9.85 10.10 5.42
C SER A 118 -8.64 9.21 5.14
N THR A 119 -8.47 8.83 3.87
CA THR A 119 -7.27 8.16 3.38
C THR A 119 -6.58 9.09 2.38
N HIS A 120 -5.28 9.27 2.56
CA HIS A 120 -4.44 10.15 1.79
C HIS A 120 -3.41 9.32 1.03
N THR A 121 -3.34 9.54 -0.28
CA THR A 121 -2.36 8.86 -1.13
C THR A 121 -1.08 9.68 -1.21
N HIS A 122 0.05 9.00 -1.05
CA HIS A 122 1.36 9.52 -1.39
C HIS A 122 1.97 8.60 -2.46
N LEU A 123 2.50 9.20 -3.52
CA LEU A 123 3.20 8.44 -4.56
C LEU A 123 4.70 8.67 -4.44
N TYR A 124 5.43 7.57 -4.55
CA TYR A 124 6.88 7.56 -4.55
C TYR A 124 7.40 6.89 -5.81
N ALA A 125 8.47 7.43 -6.36
CA ALA A 125 9.09 6.90 -7.56
C ALA A 125 10.58 6.64 -7.36
N VAL A 126 11.07 5.59 -8.01
CA VAL A 126 12.48 5.21 -8.06
C VAL A 126 12.85 4.97 -9.52
N LYS A 127 13.74 5.81 -10.07
CA LYS A 127 14.30 5.62 -11.42
C LYS A 127 15.67 4.97 -11.31
N ALA A 128 15.84 3.78 -11.91
CA ALA A 128 17.08 3.01 -11.82
C ALA A 128 17.61 2.87 -10.37
N ALA A 129 18.88 3.23 -10.13
CA ALA A 129 19.52 3.20 -8.80
C ALA A 129 19.45 4.54 -8.04
N GLN A 130 18.61 5.49 -8.50
CA GLN A 130 18.46 6.77 -7.82
C GLN A 130 17.74 6.63 -6.47
N GLN A 131 17.91 7.63 -5.61
CA GLN A 131 17.14 7.73 -4.37
C GLN A 131 15.64 7.82 -4.67
N ILE A 132 14.83 7.17 -3.84
CA ILE A 132 13.37 7.30 -3.87
C ILE A 132 12.94 8.75 -3.64
N ARG A 133 11.99 9.21 -4.44
CA ARG A 133 11.45 10.57 -4.37
C ARG A 133 9.96 10.53 -4.12
N LYS A 134 9.45 11.46 -3.31
CA LYS A 134 8.02 11.72 -3.20
C LYS A 134 7.62 12.60 -4.39
N ILE A 135 6.71 12.11 -5.22
CA ILE A 135 6.26 12.80 -6.44
C ILE A 135 4.79 13.23 -6.36
N TYR A 136 4.08 12.79 -5.32
CA TYR A 136 2.71 13.20 -5.05
C TYR A 136 2.39 13.03 -3.56
N GLY A 137 1.48 13.83 -3.04
CA GLY A 137 0.94 13.70 -1.68
C GLY A 137 -0.46 14.29 -1.58
N TYR A 138 -1.05 14.22 -0.39
CA TYR A 138 -2.39 14.75 -0.10
C TYR A 138 -2.62 16.19 -0.57
N ASN A 139 -1.62 17.05 -0.32
CA ASN A 139 -1.58 18.41 -0.83
C ASN A 139 -0.34 18.50 -1.73
N PRO A 140 -0.47 18.21 -3.02
CA PRO A 140 0.67 18.26 -3.92
C PRO A 140 1.17 19.70 -4.01
N ASP A 141 2.47 19.86 -3.84
CA ASP A 141 3.17 21.14 -3.92
C ASP A 141 4.07 21.18 -5.17
N ASP A 142 4.65 22.35 -5.42
CA ASP A 142 5.57 22.53 -6.53
C ASP A 142 6.82 21.64 -6.40
N ASP A 143 7.27 21.32 -5.18
CA ASP A 143 8.38 20.37 -4.98
C ASP A 143 8.01 19.00 -5.53
N ASN A 144 6.83 18.45 -5.22
CA ASN A 144 6.38 17.16 -5.75
C ASN A 144 6.37 17.15 -7.28
N LYS A 145 5.91 18.24 -7.92
CA LYS A 145 5.94 18.39 -9.38
C LYS A 145 7.36 18.47 -9.92
N GLN A 146 8.26 19.22 -9.27
CA GLN A 146 9.66 19.30 -9.66
C GLN A 146 10.38 17.96 -9.51
N GLN A 147 10.12 17.21 -8.43
CA GLN A 147 10.67 15.87 -8.24
C GLN A 147 10.25 14.93 -9.38
N LEU A 148 8.99 14.99 -9.83
CA LEU A 148 8.53 14.22 -10.98
C LEU A 148 9.22 14.67 -12.27
N LEU A 149 9.26 15.96 -12.55
CA LEU A 149 9.90 16.52 -13.75
C LEU A 149 11.38 16.14 -13.84
N GLN A 150 12.10 16.08 -12.71
CA GLN A 150 13.49 15.62 -12.68
C GLN A 150 13.65 14.14 -13.05
N LEU A 151 12.63 13.31 -12.82
CA LEU A 151 12.64 11.90 -13.20
C LEU A 151 12.27 11.68 -14.68
N ILE A 152 11.35 12.48 -15.21
CA ILE A 152 10.79 12.30 -16.57
C ILE A 152 11.29 13.30 -17.62
N GLY A 153 12.16 14.24 -17.23
CA GLY A 153 12.54 15.40 -18.06
C GLY A 153 13.22 15.05 -19.38
N ASP A 154 13.76 13.84 -19.49
CA ASP A 154 14.35 13.23 -20.68
C ASP A 154 13.31 12.60 -21.63
N ASN A 155 12.03 12.55 -21.25
CA ASN A 155 10.94 12.06 -22.09
C ASN A 155 9.93 13.19 -22.41
N PRO A 156 10.03 13.81 -23.61
CA PRO A 156 9.17 14.93 -24.00
C PRO A 156 7.68 14.62 -23.97
N GLN A 157 7.29 13.37 -24.25
CA GLN A 157 5.89 12.96 -24.26
C GLN A 157 5.30 12.95 -22.84
N ALA A 158 6.04 12.39 -21.87
CA ALA A 158 5.64 12.38 -20.47
C ALA A 158 5.58 13.80 -19.88
N VAL A 159 6.57 14.65 -20.21
CA VAL A 159 6.60 16.07 -19.81
C VAL A 159 5.41 16.84 -20.39
N SER A 160 5.13 16.66 -21.69
CA SER A 160 3.98 17.30 -22.34
C SER A 160 2.67 16.87 -21.69
N TYR A 161 2.49 15.58 -21.40
CA TYR A 161 1.31 15.08 -20.71
C TYR A 161 1.10 15.78 -19.35
N LEU A 162 2.16 15.84 -18.55
CA LEU A 162 2.13 16.45 -17.22
C LEU A 162 1.80 17.95 -17.26
N ASN A 163 2.23 18.65 -18.32
CA ASN A 163 2.00 20.09 -18.48
C ASN A 163 0.64 20.44 -19.11
N THR A 164 0.00 19.48 -19.79
CA THR A 164 -1.31 19.71 -20.44
C THR A 164 -2.45 19.65 -19.42
N ASP A 165 -2.30 18.86 -18.37
CA ASP A 165 -3.28 18.78 -17.29
C ASP A 165 -3.12 19.97 -16.33
N ARG A 166 -4.19 20.77 -16.21
CA ARG A 166 -4.21 21.90 -15.27
C ARG A 166 -4.22 21.44 -13.81
N SER A 167 -4.55 20.18 -13.56
CA SER A 167 -4.59 19.58 -12.23
C SER A 167 -3.40 18.62 -12.06
N TYR A 168 -2.58 18.86 -11.03
CA TYR A 168 -1.55 17.90 -10.62
C TYR A 168 -2.19 16.80 -9.76
N SER A 169 -2.98 15.92 -10.38
CA SER A 169 -3.74 14.87 -9.71
C SER A 169 -2.97 13.54 -9.61
N GLU A 170 -3.37 12.65 -8.69
CA GLU A 170 -2.81 11.29 -8.57
C GLU A 170 -2.80 10.55 -9.91
N LYS A 171 -3.90 10.70 -10.67
CA LYS A 171 -4.06 10.07 -11.98
C LYS A 171 -3.09 10.65 -13.01
N THR A 172 -2.93 11.97 -13.02
CA THR A 172 -2.01 12.68 -13.92
C THR A 172 -0.58 12.22 -13.69
N VAL A 173 -0.16 12.18 -12.42
CA VAL A 173 1.18 11.72 -12.01
C VAL A 173 1.42 10.26 -12.40
N THR A 174 0.48 9.37 -12.09
CA THR A 174 0.56 7.95 -12.42
C THR A 174 0.68 7.73 -13.93
N ASN A 175 -0.13 8.44 -14.72
CA ASN A 175 -0.12 8.34 -16.17
C ASN A 175 1.15 8.91 -16.79
N ALA A 176 1.71 10.01 -16.26
CA ALA A 176 2.98 10.53 -16.73
C ALA A 176 4.11 9.51 -16.56
N VAL A 177 4.14 8.79 -15.44
CA VAL A 177 5.10 7.70 -15.20
C VAL A 177 4.86 6.52 -16.14
N LYS A 178 3.61 6.15 -16.40
CA LYS A 178 3.25 5.11 -17.37
C LYS A 178 3.70 5.42 -18.79
N ILE A 179 3.46 6.65 -19.25
CA ILE A 179 3.95 7.16 -20.55
C ILE A 179 5.48 7.09 -20.58
N TYR A 180 6.15 7.48 -19.49
CA TYR A 180 7.60 7.39 -19.38
C TYR A 180 8.09 5.95 -19.57
N ASN A 181 7.43 4.99 -18.92
CA ASN A 181 7.74 3.56 -19.01
C ASN A 181 7.30 2.91 -20.34
N GLY A 182 6.76 3.68 -21.29
CA GLY A 182 6.38 3.22 -22.62
C GLY A 182 4.95 2.68 -22.74
N GLU A 183 4.09 2.90 -21.75
CA GLU A 183 2.67 2.56 -21.87
C GLU A 183 1.92 3.61 -22.73
N ASP A 184 1.05 3.13 -23.62
CA ASP A 184 0.16 4.00 -24.40
C ASP A 184 -1.05 4.44 -23.56
N VAL A 185 -0.98 5.66 -23.02
CA VAL A 185 -2.06 6.28 -22.25
C VAL A 185 -2.87 7.21 -23.15
N LYS A 186 -4.14 6.86 -23.38
CA LYS A 186 -5.06 7.68 -24.18
C LYS A 186 -5.25 9.07 -23.57
N LEU A 187 -4.87 10.11 -24.30
CA LEU A 187 -5.21 11.49 -23.96
C LEU A 187 -6.73 11.67 -24.09
N LYS A 188 -7.37 12.22 -23.06
CA LYS A 188 -8.73 12.75 -23.24
C LYS A 188 -8.59 13.98 -24.15
N LYS A 189 -9.13 13.87 -25.37
CA LYS A 189 -9.36 15.01 -26.26
C LYS A 189 -10.39 15.95 -25.65
#